data_AF-A0A665WY01-F1
#
_entry.id   AF-A0A665WY01-F1
#
_cell.length_a   1.000
_cell.length_b   1.000
_cell.length_c   1.000
_cell.angle_alpha   90.00
_cell.angle_beta   90.00
_cell.angle_gamma   90.00
#
_symmetry.space_group_name_H-M   'P 1'
#
loop_
_entity.id
_entity.type
_entity.pdbx_description
1 polymer ?
#
loop_
_entity_poly.entity_id
_entity_poly.type
_entity_poly.pdbx_seq_one_letter_code
_entity_poly.pdbx_strand_id
1 'polypeptide(L)'
;MSTDAEMETYGPAAIYLRKPEKERIEAQNTPFDAKTAYFVTDPDEMYVKGKVIKKEGGKVTVETVTGKTVTVKEDDIHPMNPPKFDKIEDMAMMTHLNEPSVLYNLKERFASWMIYTYSGLFCVVVNPYKWLPVYDSQVVVAYRGKKRIEAPPHIFSISDNAYQFMLTDRENQSVLITNFITILLKSSSLPPGSLEDQIIAANPLLEAYGNAKTVRNDNSSRFGKFIRIHFGSSGKLASADIETYLLEKSRVTFQLSAERSYHIFYQLMTGHKPELLEALLITTNPYDYPMISQGEITVKSINDVEEFIATDTAIDILGFSAEEKIAIYKLTGAVMHHGNMKFKQKQREEQAEPDGTEEADKIAYLMGLNSADMLKALCYPRVKVGNEMVTKGQTVPQVNNATMALCKSVYEKMFLWMVIRINEMLDTKQPRQFFIGVLDIAGFEIFDFNSLEQLCINFTNEKLQQFFNHHMFVLEQEEYKKEGIEWDFIDFGMDLAACIELIEKPMGIFSILEEESQFLQACVTM
;
A
#
# COMPACT_ATOMS: atom_id res chain seq x y z
N MET A 1 -5.63 -33.27 7.53
CA MET A 1 -4.45 -32.54 7.04
C MET A 1 -3.77 -33.39 6.00
N SER A 2 -3.21 -32.80 4.95
CA SER A 2 -2.60 -33.57 3.87
C SER A 2 -1.38 -34.36 4.36
N THR A 3 -1.16 -35.53 3.75
CA THR A 3 -0.03 -36.43 4.00
C THR A 3 1.24 -35.91 3.34
N ASP A 4 2.40 -36.43 3.74
CA ASP A 4 3.68 -36.08 3.10
C ASP A 4 3.68 -36.42 1.59
N ALA A 5 2.96 -37.48 1.18
CA ALA A 5 2.77 -37.84 -0.22
C ALA A 5 2.00 -36.77 -1.01
N GLU A 6 0.99 -36.14 -0.41
CA GLU A 6 0.25 -35.04 -1.04
C GLU A 6 1.08 -33.76 -1.13
N MET A 7 2.10 -33.60 -0.29
CA MET A 7 2.99 -32.44 -0.33
C MET A 7 4.05 -32.52 -1.45
N GLU A 8 4.30 -33.70 -2.02
CA GLU A 8 5.28 -33.89 -3.12
C GLU A 8 4.96 -33.03 -4.35
N THR A 9 3.67 -32.74 -4.60
CA THR A 9 3.24 -31.91 -5.73
C THR A 9 3.83 -30.50 -5.69
N TYR A 10 4.21 -29.99 -4.51
CA TYR A 10 4.80 -28.66 -4.33
C TYR A 10 6.34 -28.67 -4.49
N GLY A 11 6.96 -29.84 -4.66
CA GLY A 11 8.39 -29.97 -4.92
C GLY A 11 9.24 -29.33 -3.81
N PRO A 12 10.30 -28.57 -4.16
CA PRO A 12 11.15 -27.87 -3.18
C PRO A 12 10.40 -26.89 -2.28
N ALA A 13 9.22 -26.42 -2.69
CA ALA A 13 8.42 -25.49 -1.90
C ALA A 13 7.73 -26.16 -0.69
N ALA A 14 7.56 -27.49 -0.69
CA ALA A 14 6.78 -28.22 0.31
C ALA A 14 7.18 -27.87 1.75
N ILE A 15 8.48 -27.83 2.05
CA ILE A 15 9.02 -27.54 3.39
C ILE A 15 8.73 -26.12 3.90
N TYR A 16 8.45 -25.19 2.99
CA TYR A 16 8.09 -23.80 3.27
C TYR A 16 6.58 -23.59 3.36
N LEU A 17 5.79 -24.60 3.00
CA LEU A 17 4.33 -24.55 3.05
C LEU A 17 3.78 -25.35 4.24
N ARG A 18 4.34 -26.53 4.51
CA ARG A 18 3.92 -27.41 5.60
C ARG A 18 5.08 -28.27 6.10
N LYS A 19 5.14 -28.49 7.41
CA LYS A 19 6.12 -29.41 8.01
C LYS A 19 5.79 -30.88 7.73
N PRO A 20 6.82 -31.74 7.67
CA PRO A 20 6.63 -33.19 7.54
C PRO A 20 5.66 -33.73 8.59
N GLU A 21 4.90 -34.75 8.22
CA GLU A 21 3.92 -35.41 9.08
C GLU A 21 4.55 -35.90 10.37
N LYS A 22 5.76 -36.47 10.29
CA LYS A 22 6.53 -36.90 11.46
C LYS A 22 6.78 -35.75 12.44
N GLU A 23 7.28 -34.60 11.96
CA GLU A 23 7.55 -33.43 12.80
C GLU A 23 6.27 -32.88 13.42
N ARG A 24 5.15 -32.88 12.68
CA ARG A 24 3.85 -32.44 13.19
C ARG A 24 3.35 -33.36 14.31
N ILE A 25 3.42 -34.68 14.12
CA ILE A 25 3.01 -35.65 15.13
C ILE A 25 3.87 -35.54 16.38
N GLU A 26 5.19 -35.38 16.24
CA GLU A 26 6.10 -35.18 17.37
C GLU A 26 5.76 -33.90 18.15
N ALA A 27 5.54 -32.78 17.45
CA ALA A 27 5.17 -31.52 18.08
C ALA A 27 3.82 -31.61 18.81
N GLN A 28 2.80 -32.20 18.18
CA GLN A 28 1.45 -32.32 18.75
C GLN A 28 1.38 -33.24 19.98
N ASN A 29 2.32 -34.17 20.12
CA ASN A 29 2.41 -35.09 21.26
C ASN A 29 3.28 -34.57 22.41
N THR A 30 3.74 -33.32 22.35
CA THR A 30 4.53 -32.72 23.43
C THR A 30 3.72 -32.65 24.73
N PRO A 31 4.29 -32.97 25.91
CA PRO A 31 3.59 -32.84 27.19
C PRO A 31 3.09 -31.42 27.45
N PHE A 32 1.84 -31.29 27.89
CA PHE A 32 1.21 -30.00 28.16
C PHE A 32 0.27 -30.06 29.36
N ASP A 33 0.37 -29.06 30.24
CA ASP A 33 -0.53 -28.89 31.38
C ASP A 33 -1.32 -27.58 31.22
N ALA A 34 -2.57 -27.70 30.80
CA ALA A 34 -3.48 -26.59 30.56
C ALA A 34 -3.75 -25.74 31.82
N LYS A 35 -3.56 -26.30 33.03
CA LYS A 35 -3.81 -25.55 34.28
C LYS A 35 -2.68 -24.59 34.61
N THR A 36 -1.47 -24.85 34.11
CA THR A 36 -0.28 -24.09 34.47
C THR A 36 0.39 -23.39 33.30
N ALA A 37 0.15 -23.80 32.04
CA ALA A 37 0.74 -23.18 30.85
C ALA A 37 0.06 -21.86 30.46
N TYR A 38 0.77 -20.74 30.65
CA TYR A 38 0.30 -19.39 30.35
C TYR A 38 1.39 -18.57 29.65
N PHE A 39 0.96 -17.61 28.84
CA PHE A 39 1.78 -16.46 28.46
C PHE A 39 1.73 -15.41 29.56
N VAL A 40 2.82 -14.69 29.75
CA VAL A 40 2.92 -13.55 30.66
C VAL A 40 3.54 -12.37 29.93
N THR A 41 3.06 -11.16 30.21
CA THR A 41 3.61 -9.92 29.64
C THR A 41 5.08 -9.74 30.02
N ASP A 42 5.90 -9.34 29.06
CA ASP A 42 7.32 -9.05 29.25
C ASP A 42 7.67 -7.69 28.62
N PRO A 43 8.41 -6.80 29.31
CA PRO A 43 8.74 -5.48 28.77
C PRO A 43 9.56 -5.50 27.48
N ASP A 44 10.38 -6.53 27.26
CA ASP A 44 11.32 -6.60 26.13
C ASP A 44 10.78 -7.47 25.00
N GLU A 45 10.13 -8.59 25.31
CA GLU A 45 9.61 -9.58 24.33
C GLU A 45 8.09 -9.46 24.07
N MET A 46 7.43 -8.48 24.68
CA MET A 46 5.96 -8.32 24.81
C MET A 46 5.27 -9.45 25.56
N TYR A 47 5.48 -10.71 25.18
CA TYR A 47 4.91 -11.88 25.81
C TYR A 47 5.93 -13.02 25.85
N VAL A 48 6.01 -13.72 27.00
CA VAL A 48 6.83 -14.92 27.16
C VAL A 48 6.00 -16.10 27.64
N LYS A 49 6.34 -17.31 27.18
CA LYS A 49 5.76 -18.55 27.72
C LYS A 49 6.20 -18.76 29.17
N GLY A 50 5.32 -19.30 30.00
CA GLY A 50 5.61 -19.57 31.39
C GLY A 50 4.66 -20.57 32.05
N LYS A 51 5.03 -20.95 33.27
CA LYS A 51 4.30 -21.86 34.13
C LYS A 51 3.82 -21.13 35.37
N VAL A 52 2.51 -21.11 35.61
CA VAL A 52 1.93 -20.57 36.83
C VAL A 52 2.35 -21.43 38.02
N ILE A 53 3.00 -20.82 39.02
CA ILE A 53 3.39 -21.47 40.28
C ILE A 53 2.32 -21.22 41.35
N LYS A 54 1.88 -19.98 41.49
CA LYS A 54 0.99 -19.55 42.58
C LYS A 54 0.05 -18.44 42.11
N LYS A 55 -1.21 -18.50 42.58
CA LYS A 55 -2.18 -17.40 42.49
C LYS A 55 -2.58 -16.98 43.92
N GLU A 56 -2.33 -15.73 44.29
CA GLU A 56 -2.66 -15.20 45.62
C GLU A 56 -2.89 -13.68 45.57
N GLY A 57 -3.94 -13.20 46.23
CA GLY A 57 -4.18 -11.76 46.41
C GLY A 57 -4.33 -10.95 45.12
N GLY A 58 -4.92 -11.54 44.06
CA GLY A 58 -5.08 -10.90 42.74
C GLY A 58 -3.80 -10.81 41.90
N LYS A 59 -2.75 -11.51 42.32
CA LYS A 59 -1.47 -11.61 41.60
C LYS A 59 -1.16 -13.05 41.24
N VAL A 60 -0.43 -13.21 40.15
CA VAL A 60 -0.01 -14.51 39.62
C VAL A 60 1.51 -14.54 39.53
N THR A 61 2.11 -15.53 40.17
CA THR A 61 3.54 -15.81 40.07
C THR A 61 3.77 -16.85 38.97
N VAL A 62 4.51 -16.45 37.95
CA VAL A 62 4.81 -17.25 36.75
C VAL A 62 6.32 -17.48 36.65
N GLU A 63 6.71 -18.74 36.46
CA GLU A 63 8.07 -19.10 36.06
C GLU A 63 8.17 -19.12 34.53
N THR A 64 8.91 -18.17 33.96
CA THR A 64 9.13 -18.09 32.52
C THR A 64 10.00 -19.25 32.03
N VAL A 65 9.97 -19.56 30.74
CA VAL A 65 10.86 -20.60 30.15
C VAL A 65 12.36 -20.30 30.32
N THR A 66 12.71 -19.04 30.61
CA THR A 66 14.10 -18.62 30.88
C THR A 66 14.55 -18.90 32.32
N GLY A 67 13.67 -19.46 33.16
CA GLY A 67 13.92 -19.71 34.59
C GLY A 67 13.74 -18.49 35.49
N LYS A 68 13.35 -17.32 34.94
CA LYS A 68 12.99 -16.15 35.73
C LYS A 68 11.59 -16.30 36.30
N THR A 69 11.41 -15.97 37.58
CA THR A 69 10.10 -15.89 38.22
C THR A 69 9.61 -14.44 38.23
N VAL A 70 8.44 -14.19 37.66
CA VAL A 70 7.79 -12.88 37.64
C VAL A 70 6.47 -12.95 38.39
N THR A 71 6.08 -11.85 39.04
CA THR A 71 4.77 -11.73 39.69
C THR A 71 4.01 -10.57 39.06
N VAL A 72 2.94 -10.89 38.36
CA VAL A 72 2.14 -9.94 37.57
C VAL A 72 0.69 -9.94 38.05
N LYS A 73 -0.15 -9.06 37.51
CA LYS A 73 -1.60 -9.10 37.77
C LYS A 73 -2.22 -10.26 37.01
N GLU A 74 -3.43 -10.67 37.42
CA GLU A 74 -4.14 -11.74 36.72
C GLU A 74 -4.52 -11.38 35.28
N ASP A 75 -4.73 -10.09 34.99
CA ASP A 75 -5.02 -9.62 33.62
C ASP A 75 -3.78 -9.66 32.69
N ASP A 76 -2.57 -9.76 33.26
CA ASP A 76 -1.29 -9.78 32.53
C ASP A 76 -0.86 -11.22 32.15
N ILE A 77 -1.71 -12.21 32.38
CA ILE A 77 -1.48 -13.59 31.96
C ILE A 77 -2.57 -14.07 30.99
N HIS A 78 -2.16 -14.85 30.00
CA HIS A 78 -3.07 -15.38 28.98
C HIS A 78 -2.90 -16.89 28.83
N PRO A 79 -3.98 -17.66 28.72
CA PRO A 79 -3.88 -19.12 28.60
C PRO A 79 -3.20 -19.51 27.28
N MET A 80 -2.38 -20.57 27.33
CA MET A 80 -1.72 -21.13 26.14
C MET A 80 -2.59 -22.18 25.47
N ASN A 81 -2.55 -22.21 24.14
CA ASN A 81 -3.15 -23.31 23.37
C ASN A 81 -2.37 -24.62 23.57
N PRO A 82 -3.05 -25.79 23.61
CA PRO A 82 -2.37 -27.08 23.68
C PRO A 82 -1.55 -27.38 22.41
N PRO A 83 -0.52 -28.24 22.48
CA PRO A 83 0.38 -28.55 21.37
C PRO A 83 -0.30 -29.09 20.11
N LYS A 84 -1.55 -29.57 20.20
CA LYS A 84 -2.34 -29.94 19.01
C LYS A 84 -2.44 -28.79 17.99
N PHE A 85 -2.32 -27.55 18.47
CA PHE A 85 -2.40 -26.32 17.68
C PHE A 85 -1.01 -25.78 17.26
N ASP A 86 0.08 -26.55 17.45
CA ASP A 86 1.42 -26.15 17.00
C ASP A 86 1.40 -25.77 15.51
N LYS A 87 1.88 -24.55 15.22
CA LYS A 87 1.98 -24.00 13.86
C LYS A 87 0.71 -24.19 13.04
N ILE A 88 -0.46 -24.04 13.65
CA ILE A 88 -1.73 -24.28 12.98
C ILE A 88 -1.89 -23.39 11.74
N GLU A 89 -2.50 -23.98 10.71
CA GLU A 89 -2.70 -23.33 9.42
C GLU A 89 -3.74 -22.23 9.45
N ASP A 90 -4.77 -22.38 10.30
CA ASP A 90 -5.80 -21.39 10.55
C ASP A 90 -5.92 -21.10 12.04
N MET A 91 -5.58 -19.87 12.41
CA MET A 91 -5.57 -19.41 13.78
C MET A 91 -6.98 -19.30 14.38
N ALA A 92 -8.03 -19.19 13.56
CA ALA A 92 -9.41 -19.19 14.04
C ALA A 92 -9.83 -20.54 14.63
N MET A 93 -9.09 -21.62 14.35
CA MET A 93 -9.36 -22.95 14.91
C MET A 93 -8.80 -23.15 16.33
N MET A 94 -8.00 -22.19 16.84
CA MET A 94 -7.43 -22.28 18.19
C MET A 94 -8.53 -22.16 19.27
N THR A 95 -8.31 -22.82 20.41
CA THR A 95 -9.25 -22.74 21.54
C THR A 95 -9.13 -21.41 22.29
N HIS A 96 -7.90 -20.96 22.52
CA HIS A 96 -7.64 -19.66 23.14
C HIS A 96 -7.32 -18.64 22.05
N LEU A 97 -8.28 -17.76 21.77
CA LEU A 97 -8.14 -16.64 20.84
C LEU A 97 -7.69 -15.41 21.63
N ASN A 98 -6.37 -15.29 21.82
CA ASN A 98 -5.73 -14.15 22.46
C ASN A 98 -4.52 -13.68 21.65
N GLU A 99 -4.12 -12.42 21.86
CA GLU A 99 -3.00 -11.79 21.17
C GLU A 99 -1.70 -12.62 21.22
N PRO A 100 -1.24 -13.12 22.39
CA PRO A 100 0.00 -13.90 22.40
C PRO A 100 -0.11 -15.23 21.65
N SER A 101 -1.27 -15.88 21.61
CA SER A 101 -1.44 -17.12 20.82
C SER A 101 -1.28 -16.86 19.32
N VAL A 102 -1.85 -15.75 18.82
CA VAL A 102 -1.68 -15.32 17.42
C VAL A 102 -0.21 -15.00 17.14
N LEU A 103 0.41 -14.17 18.00
CA LEU A 103 1.82 -13.78 17.86
C LEU A 103 2.75 -15.00 17.83
N TYR A 104 2.58 -15.93 18.77
CA TYR A 104 3.45 -17.11 18.85
C TYR A 104 3.24 -18.08 17.69
N ASN A 105 2.01 -18.28 17.22
CA ASN A 105 1.77 -19.12 16.05
C ASN A 105 2.45 -18.54 14.80
N LEU A 106 2.33 -17.22 14.58
CA LEU A 106 3.04 -16.53 13.50
C LEU A 106 4.56 -16.60 13.68
N LYS A 107 5.08 -16.34 14.88
CA LYS A 107 6.53 -16.37 15.21
C LYS A 107 7.12 -17.76 14.93
N GLU A 108 6.45 -18.83 15.33
CA GLU A 108 6.93 -20.20 15.17
C GLU A 108 6.83 -20.73 13.73
N ARG A 109 5.76 -20.34 13.01
CA ARG A 109 5.64 -20.61 11.57
C ARG A 109 6.70 -19.85 10.78
N PHE A 110 6.91 -18.58 11.08
CA PHE A 110 7.93 -17.76 10.44
C PHE A 110 9.35 -18.24 10.73
N ALA A 111 9.66 -18.63 11.97
CA ALA A 111 10.94 -19.25 12.33
C ALA A 111 11.20 -20.56 11.55
N SER A 112 10.13 -21.20 11.08
CA SER A 112 10.15 -22.38 10.23
C SER A 112 10.11 -22.08 8.72
N TRP A 113 10.22 -20.82 8.32
CA TRP A 113 10.09 -20.32 6.94
C TRP A 113 8.71 -20.55 6.29
N MET A 114 7.67 -20.77 7.10
CA MET A 114 6.27 -20.80 6.63
C MET A 114 5.68 -19.40 6.78
N ILE A 115 5.65 -18.64 5.69
CA ILE A 115 5.29 -17.21 5.71
C ILE A 115 3.78 -16.96 5.67
N TYR A 116 3.00 -17.93 5.19
CA TYR A 116 1.54 -17.83 5.05
C TYR A 116 0.84 -18.51 6.22
N THR A 117 -0.14 -17.83 6.80
CA THR A 117 -0.99 -18.37 7.87
C THR A 117 -2.39 -17.80 7.75
N TYR A 118 -3.43 -18.63 7.82
CA TYR A 118 -4.79 -18.12 7.84
C TYR A 118 -5.20 -17.63 9.23
N SER A 119 -6.13 -16.67 9.25
CA SER A 119 -6.83 -16.23 10.45
C SER A 119 -8.28 -15.95 10.07
N GLY A 120 -9.12 -16.99 10.10
CA GLY A 120 -10.51 -16.86 9.63
C GLY A 120 -10.53 -16.52 8.14
N LEU A 121 -11.09 -15.39 7.73
CA LEU A 121 -11.07 -15.00 6.30
C LEU A 121 -9.70 -14.48 5.82
N PHE A 122 -8.82 -14.08 6.73
CA PHE A 122 -7.53 -13.50 6.37
C PHE A 122 -6.49 -14.54 5.95
N CYS A 123 -5.62 -14.14 5.01
CA CYS A 123 -4.34 -14.79 4.76
C CYS A 123 -3.22 -13.84 5.20
N VAL A 124 -2.67 -14.10 6.39
CA VAL A 124 -1.55 -13.34 6.96
C VAL A 124 -0.27 -13.78 6.28
N VAL A 125 0.53 -12.81 5.85
CA VAL A 125 1.83 -13.04 5.20
C VAL A 125 2.92 -12.27 5.94
N VAL A 126 3.96 -12.97 6.39
CA VAL A 126 5.12 -12.35 7.04
C VAL A 126 6.29 -12.28 6.07
N ASN A 127 6.81 -11.08 5.78
CA ASN A 127 7.86 -10.88 4.78
C ASN A 127 9.15 -11.66 5.17
N PRO A 128 9.61 -12.63 4.35
CA PRO A 128 10.80 -13.42 4.64
C PRO A 128 12.12 -12.67 4.44
N TYR A 129 12.11 -11.52 3.74
CA TYR A 129 13.31 -10.82 3.25
C TYR A 129 14.29 -11.74 2.49
N LYS A 130 13.76 -12.83 1.91
CA LYS A 130 14.50 -13.85 1.17
C LYS A 130 13.63 -14.42 0.06
N TRP A 131 14.28 -14.83 -1.02
CA TRP A 131 13.62 -15.55 -2.09
C TRP A 131 13.30 -16.99 -1.66
N LEU A 132 12.02 -17.36 -1.71
CA LEU A 132 11.54 -18.71 -1.44
C LEU A 132 10.93 -19.30 -2.72
N PRO A 133 11.05 -20.62 -2.97
CA PRO A 133 10.51 -21.29 -4.17
C PRO A 133 8.98 -21.43 -4.16
N VAL A 134 8.27 -20.73 -3.27
CA VAL A 134 6.81 -20.80 -3.10
C VAL A 134 6.02 -20.16 -4.26
N TYR A 135 6.71 -19.47 -5.17
CA TYR A 135 6.12 -18.85 -6.37
C TYR A 135 6.44 -19.59 -7.66
N ASP A 136 7.11 -20.75 -7.57
CA ASP A 136 7.46 -21.54 -8.74
C ASP A 136 6.20 -22.04 -9.46
N SER A 137 6.31 -22.21 -10.79
CA SER A 137 5.19 -22.68 -11.64
C SER A 137 4.59 -24.01 -11.16
N GLN A 138 5.42 -24.89 -10.60
CA GLN A 138 4.97 -26.14 -9.98
C GLN A 138 3.97 -25.89 -8.84
N VAL A 139 4.23 -24.89 -7.99
CA VAL A 139 3.35 -24.52 -6.88
C VAL A 139 2.04 -23.93 -7.40
N VAL A 140 2.10 -23.07 -8.43
CA VAL A 140 0.90 -22.50 -9.08
C VAL A 140 -0.04 -23.61 -9.56
N VAL A 141 0.51 -24.62 -10.24
CA VAL A 141 -0.28 -25.76 -10.74
C VAL A 141 -0.86 -26.58 -9.61
N ALA A 142 -0.12 -26.77 -8.51
CA ALA A 142 -0.57 -27.55 -7.35
C ALA A 142 -1.79 -26.94 -6.63
N TYR A 143 -1.92 -25.61 -6.61
CA TYR A 143 -3.08 -24.92 -6.00
C TYR A 143 -4.32 -24.85 -6.90
N ARG A 144 -4.18 -25.14 -8.20
CA ARG A 144 -5.26 -24.93 -9.17
C ARG A 144 -6.44 -25.86 -8.91
N GLY A 145 -7.64 -25.27 -8.75
CA GLY A 145 -8.88 -25.99 -8.49
C GLY A 145 -8.95 -26.65 -7.12
N LYS A 146 -8.07 -26.27 -6.18
CA LYS A 146 -8.06 -26.81 -4.81
C LYS A 146 -8.91 -25.94 -3.90
N LYS A 147 -9.76 -26.59 -3.10
CA LYS A 147 -10.45 -25.88 -2.01
C LYS A 147 -9.43 -25.48 -0.95
N ARG A 148 -9.70 -24.39 -0.25
CA ARG A 148 -8.85 -23.88 0.83
C ARG A 148 -8.45 -24.92 1.88
N ILE A 149 -9.32 -25.88 2.20
CA ILE A 149 -9.05 -26.96 3.17
C ILE A 149 -8.15 -28.09 2.64
N GLU A 150 -7.98 -28.18 1.32
CA GLU A 150 -7.23 -29.25 0.65
C GLU A 150 -5.75 -28.90 0.49
N ALA A 151 -5.39 -27.63 0.63
CA ALA A 151 -4.05 -27.11 0.40
C ALA A 151 -3.56 -26.27 1.61
N PRO A 152 -2.23 -26.17 1.84
CA PRO A 152 -1.71 -25.33 2.91
C PRO A 152 -2.00 -23.84 2.66
N PRO A 153 -1.83 -22.97 3.68
CA PRO A 153 -2.03 -21.54 3.52
C PRO A 153 -1.17 -20.94 2.42
N HIS A 154 -1.80 -20.24 1.47
CA HIS A 154 -1.09 -19.56 0.39
C HIS A 154 -1.97 -18.54 -0.35
N ILE A 155 -1.35 -17.50 -0.91
CA ILE A 155 -2.04 -16.50 -1.73
C ILE A 155 -2.69 -17.10 -2.99
N PHE A 156 -2.11 -18.17 -3.54
CA PHE A 156 -2.68 -18.89 -4.69
C PHE A 156 -3.99 -19.61 -4.33
N SER A 157 -4.15 -20.07 -3.09
CA SER A 157 -5.43 -20.60 -2.63
C SER A 157 -6.49 -19.48 -2.62
N ILE A 158 -6.16 -18.29 -2.10
CA ILE A 158 -7.09 -17.14 -2.11
C ILE A 158 -7.47 -16.76 -3.55
N SER A 159 -6.48 -16.67 -4.43
CA SER A 159 -6.67 -16.28 -5.83
C SER A 159 -7.47 -17.30 -6.63
N ASP A 160 -7.17 -18.59 -6.48
CA ASP A 160 -7.91 -19.66 -7.18
C ASP A 160 -9.34 -19.78 -6.63
N ASN A 161 -9.55 -19.69 -5.32
CA ASN A 161 -10.90 -19.74 -4.74
C ASN A 161 -11.74 -18.54 -5.19
N ALA A 162 -11.19 -17.31 -5.24
CA ALA A 162 -11.88 -16.17 -5.82
C ALA A 162 -12.27 -16.42 -7.29
N TYR A 163 -11.36 -17.00 -8.08
CA TYR A 163 -11.67 -17.37 -9.47
C TYR A 163 -12.78 -18.44 -9.56
N GLN A 164 -12.74 -19.47 -8.73
CA GLN A 164 -13.79 -20.51 -8.70
C GLN A 164 -15.15 -19.92 -8.27
N PHE A 165 -15.19 -19.06 -7.24
CA PHE A 165 -16.41 -18.40 -6.77
C PHE A 165 -16.98 -17.47 -7.83
N MET A 166 -16.13 -16.68 -8.51
CA MET A 166 -16.58 -15.84 -9.63
C MET A 166 -17.29 -16.66 -10.72
N LEU A 167 -16.76 -17.82 -11.08
CA LEU A 167 -17.36 -18.69 -12.11
C LEU A 167 -18.62 -19.42 -11.62
N THR A 168 -18.65 -19.81 -10.34
CA THR A 168 -19.74 -20.59 -9.75
C THR A 168 -20.93 -19.71 -9.39
N ASP A 169 -20.67 -18.64 -8.65
CA ASP A 169 -21.68 -17.75 -8.07
C ASP A 169 -22.09 -16.65 -9.03
N ARG A 170 -21.28 -16.41 -10.08
CA ARG A 170 -21.51 -15.38 -11.11
C ARG A 170 -21.52 -13.98 -10.52
N GLU A 171 -20.59 -13.73 -9.61
CA GLU A 171 -20.39 -12.43 -8.95
C GLU A 171 -18.95 -11.97 -9.10
N ASN A 172 -18.76 -10.65 -9.19
CA ASN A 172 -17.43 -10.05 -9.17
C ASN A 172 -16.78 -10.29 -7.82
N GLN A 173 -15.47 -10.44 -7.81
CA GLN A 173 -14.72 -10.71 -6.58
C GLN A 173 -13.75 -9.56 -6.30
N SER A 174 -13.33 -9.43 -5.05
CA SER A 174 -12.27 -8.49 -4.68
C SER A 174 -11.31 -9.13 -3.69
N VAL A 175 -10.01 -8.94 -3.91
CA VAL A 175 -8.94 -9.27 -2.98
C VAL A 175 -8.36 -7.96 -2.46
N LEU A 176 -8.50 -7.73 -1.16
CA LEU A 176 -7.93 -6.57 -0.48
C LEU A 176 -6.56 -6.97 0.08
N ILE A 177 -5.52 -6.26 -0.34
CA ILE A 177 -4.15 -6.43 0.13
C ILE A 177 -3.78 -5.19 0.93
N THR A 178 -3.67 -5.35 2.25
CA THR A 178 -3.22 -4.29 3.15
C THR A 178 -1.74 -4.47 3.45
N ASN A 179 -0.94 -3.44 3.19
CA ASN A 179 0.52 -3.44 3.27
C ASN A 179 1.20 -4.34 2.21
N PHE A 180 2.04 -3.69 1.41
CA PHE A 180 2.54 -4.13 0.11
C PHE A 180 3.20 -5.52 0.10
N ILE A 181 2.80 -6.34 -0.88
CA ILE A 181 3.57 -7.51 -1.37
C ILE A 181 3.54 -7.45 -2.90
N THR A 182 4.70 -7.22 -3.52
CA THR A 182 4.92 -7.27 -4.99
C THR A 182 4.84 -8.69 -5.54
N ILE A 183 3.76 -9.43 -5.30
CA ILE A 183 3.69 -10.83 -5.74
C ILE A 183 2.29 -11.20 -6.16
N LEU A 184 1.89 -10.75 -7.34
CA LEU A 184 0.76 -11.37 -8.03
C LEU A 184 1.08 -11.87 -9.44
N LEU A 185 2.20 -11.49 -10.06
CA LEU A 185 2.38 -11.80 -11.50
C LEU A 185 3.80 -12.11 -11.95
N LYS A 186 4.67 -12.72 -11.12
CA LYS A 186 5.88 -13.38 -11.64
C LYS A 186 5.58 -14.84 -11.95
N SER A 187 4.81 -15.09 -13.00
CA SER A 187 4.72 -16.42 -13.62
C SER A 187 5.60 -16.45 -14.87
N SER A 188 6.35 -17.54 -15.04
CA SER A 188 7.15 -17.97 -16.20
C SER A 188 7.04 -17.13 -17.49
N SER A 189 8.20 -16.71 -18.03
CA SER A 189 8.44 -16.15 -19.37
C SER A 189 7.19 -16.04 -20.25
N LEU A 190 6.42 -14.97 -20.04
CA LEU A 190 5.25 -14.68 -20.86
C LEU A 190 5.72 -14.25 -22.26
N PRO A 191 4.93 -14.52 -23.32
CA PRO A 191 5.21 -13.96 -24.63
C PRO A 191 5.26 -12.43 -24.52
N PRO A 192 6.32 -11.78 -25.05
CA PRO A 192 6.43 -10.33 -25.02
C PRO A 192 5.20 -9.67 -25.63
N GLY A 193 4.60 -8.71 -24.91
CA GLY A 193 3.41 -7.98 -25.37
C GLY A 193 2.08 -8.72 -25.20
N SER A 194 2.05 -9.85 -24.49
CA SER A 194 0.79 -10.43 -24.00
C SER A 194 0.09 -9.50 -23.01
N LEU A 195 -1.22 -9.64 -22.83
CA LEU A 195 -1.99 -8.80 -21.90
C LEU A 195 -1.48 -8.98 -20.46
N GLU A 196 -1.10 -10.21 -20.08
CA GLU A 196 -0.50 -10.52 -18.80
C GLU A 196 0.84 -9.80 -18.60
N ASP A 197 1.69 -9.76 -19.62
CA ASP A 197 2.96 -9.03 -19.62
C ASP A 197 2.74 -7.51 -19.49
N GLN A 198 1.71 -6.97 -20.16
CA GLN A 198 1.34 -5.55 -20.06
C GLN A 198 0.84 -5.18 -18.65
N ILE A 199 0.03 -6.03 -18.01
CA ILE A 199 -0.44 -5.80 -16.63
C ILE A 199 0.77 -5.77 -15.66
N ILE A 200 1.76 -6.64 -15.88
CA ILE A 200 3.00 -6.65 -15.08
C ILE A 200 3.83 -5.39 -15.34
N ALA A 201 4.00 -5.03 -16.61
CA ALA A 201 4.80 -3.89 -17.04
C ALA A 201 4.24 -2.54 -16.56
N ALA A 202 2.95 -2.46 -16.21
CA ALA A 202 2.38 -1.27 -15.59
C ALA A 202 3.03 -0.94 -14.23
N ASN A 203 3.52 -1.93 -13.48
CA ASN A 203 4.04 -1.71 -12.12
C ASN A 203 5.31 -0.84 -12.10
N PRO A 204 6.41 -1.13 -12.81
CA PRO A 204 7.59 -0.26 -12.79
C PRO A 204 7.28 1.22 -13.06
N LEU A 205 6.39 1.51 -14.03
CA LEU A 205 5.97 2.88 -14.33
C LEU A 205 5.17 3.51 -13.17
N LEU A 206 4.17 2.82 -12.65
CA LEU A 206 3.36 3.33 -11.54
C LEU A 206 4.16 3.45 -10.24
N GLU A 207 5.11 2.54 -9.99
CA GLU A 207 6.01 2.60 -8.84
C GLU A 207 7.00 3.76 -8.96
N ALA A 208 7.55 4.03 -10.15
CA ALA A 208 8.44 5.17 -10.36
C ALA A 208 7.76 6.51 -10.01
N TYR A 209 6.48 6.68 -10.36
CA TYR A 209 5.72 7.91 -10.17
C TYR A 209 4.78 7.93 -8.94
N GLY A 210 4.61 6.80 -8.28
CA GLY A 210 3.62 6.64 -7.22
C GLY A 210 4.19 6.02 -5.94
N ASN A 211 5.40 5.47 -5.99
CA ASN A 211 6.10 4.96 -4.82
C ASN A 211 7.26 5.86 -4.40
N ALA A 212 7.56 5.82 -3.10
CA ALA A 212 8.66 6.55 -2.51
C ALA A 212 9.21 5.82 -1.28
N LYS A 213 10.42 6.20 -0.88
CA LYS A 213 11.01 5.76 0.38
C LYS A 213 10.40 6.52 1.55
N THR A 214 9.89 5.76 2.51
CA THR A 214 9.33 6.24 3.79
C THR A 214 10.24 5.81 4.95
N VAL A 215 9.88 6.18 6.18
CA VAL A 215 10.60 5.74 7.38
C VAL A 215 10.60 4.21 7.55
N ARG A 216 9.51 3.53 7.16
CA ARG A 216 9.29 2.09 7.43
C ARG A 216 9.42 1.18 6.21
N ASN A 217 9.33 1.74 5.01
CA ASN A 217 9.38 0.98 3.76
C ASN A 217 10.13 1.78 2.68
N ASP A 218 11.13 1.14 2.06
CA ASP A 218 11.96 1.71 1.00
C ASP A 218 11.21 1.91 -0.33
N ASN A 219 10.18 1.11 -0.60
CA ASN A 219 9.36 1.20 -1.82
C ASN A 219 7.87 1.22 -1.46
N SER A 220 7.43 2.28 -0.78
CA SER A 220 6.06 2.38 -0.29
C SER A 220 5.14 3.04 -1.32
N SER A 221 4.03 2.39 -1.67
CA SER A 221 3.00 3.00 -2.51
C SER A 221 2.32 4.15 -1.79
N ARG A 222 2.32 5.32 -2.42
CA ARG A 222 1.73 6.57 -1.91
C ARG A 222 0.48 6.96 -2.72
N PHE A 223 -0.23 5.94 -3.19
CA PHE A 223 -1.53 5.98 -3.85
C PHE A 223 -2.20 4.62 -3.62
N GLY A 224 -3.53 4.60 -3.59
CA GLY A 224 -4.31 3.37 -3.69
C GLY A 224 -4.44 2.94 -5.14
N LYS A 225 -4.32 1.65 -5.41
CA LYS A 225 -4.39 1.02 -6.72
C LYS A 225 -5.45 -0.07 -6.69
N PHE A 226 -6.46 0.05 -7.54
CA PHE A 226 -7.48 -0.98 -7.73
C PHE A 226 -7.38 -1.52 -9.16
N ILE A 227 -6.85 -2.74 -9.30
CA ILE A 227 -6.71 -3.40 -10.60
C ILE A 227 -7.91 -4.31 -10.81
N ARG A 228 -8.71 -4.06 -11.84
CA ARG A 228 -9.79 -4.96 -12.26
C ARG A 228 -9.29 -5.86 -13.37
N ILE A 229 -9.23 -7.15 -13.10
CA ILE A 229 -8.91 -8.19 -14.08
C ILE A 229 -10.24 -8.73 -14.61
N HIS A 230 -10.57 -8.44 -15.86
CA HIS A 230 -11.84 -8.81 -16.48
C HIS A 230 -11.77 -10.18 -17.14
N PHE A 231 -12.82 -10.95 -16.96
CA PHE A 231 -12.99 -12.28 -17.53
C PHE A 231 -14.20 -12.32 -18.47
N GLY A 232 -14.03 -13.00 -19.59
CA GLY A 232 -15.12 -13.29 -20.53
C GLY A 232 -15.98 -14.47 -20.06
N SER A 233 -16.99 -14.81 -20.85
CA SER A 233 -17.95 -15.88 -20.52
C SER A 233 -17.36 -17.28 -20.40
N SER A 234 -16.21 -17.52 -21.04
CA SER A 234 -15.46 -18.78 -20.90
C SER A 234 -14.52 -18.80 -19.69
N GLY A 235 -14.53 -17.77 -18.83
CA GLY A 235 -13.61 -17.62 -17.71
C GLY A 235 -12.16 -17.29 -18.11
N LYS A 236 -11.92 -16.86 -19.35
CA LYS A 236 -10.59 -16.45 -19.82
C LYS A 236 -10.41 -14.95 -19.64
N LEU A 237 -9.16 -14.52 -19.48
CA LEU A 237 -8.79 -13.11 -19.41
C LEU A 237 -9.30 -12.37 -20.67
N ALA A 238 -10.07 -11.32 -20.45
CA ALA A 238 -10.64 -10.48 -21.50
C ALA A 238 -9.90 -9.14 -21.60
N SER A 239 -9.73 -8.44 -20.47
CA SER A 239 -9.05 -7.13 -20.41
C SER A 239 -8.63 -6.85 -18.98
N ALA A 240 -7.92 -5.74 -18.75
CA ALA A 240 -7.71 -5.22 -17.42
C ALA A 240 -7.91 -3.69 -17.41
N ASP A 241 -8.14 -3.13 -16.24
CA ASP A 241 -8.02 -1.69 -16.02
C ASP A 241 -7.56 -1.41 -14.59
N ILE A 242 -7.05 -0.20 -14.39
CA ILE A 242 -6.47 0.28 -13.15
C ILE A 242 -7.18 1.58 -12.78
N GLU A 243 -7.71 1.62 -11.57
CA GLU A 243 -8.16 2.85 -10.93
C GLU A 243 -7.16 3.24 -9.84
N THR A 244 -6.86 4.53 -9.74
CA THR A 244 -5.97 5.05 -8.71
C THR A 244 -6.70 6.04 -7.81
N TYR A 245 -6.30 6.04 -6.54
CA TYR A 245 -6.93 6.79 -5.47
C TYR A 245 -5.85 7.49 -4.65
N LEU A 246 -6.15 8.68 -4.12
CA LEU A 246 -5.38 9.32 -3.04
C LEU A 246 -3.85 9.36 -3.27
N LEU A 247 -3.40 9.80 -4.45
CA LEU A 247 -1.98 10.11 -4.65
C LEU A 247 -1.54 11.17 -3.64
N GLU A 248 -0.48 10.91 -2.87
CA GLU A 248 0.07 11.81 -1.86
C GLU A 248 0.79 13.02 -2.48
N LYS A 249 0.01 13.98 -2.97
CA LYS A 249 0.51 15.13 -3.74
C LYS A 249 1.56 15.95 -2.99
N SER A 250 1.48 16.03 -1.67
CA SER A 250 2.44 16.78 -0.84
C SER A 250 3.87 16.26 -1.01
N ARG A 251 4.05 14.97 -1.29
CA ARG A 251 5.36 14.33 -1.50
C ARG A 251 6.15 14.87 -2.70
N VAL A 252 5.45 15.44 -3.69
CA VAL A 252 6.07 16.16 -4.82
C VAL A 252 6.84 17.39 -4.35
N THR A 253 6.42 17.98 -3.23
CA THR A 253 6.89 19.31 -2.78
C THR A 253 7.59 19.29 -1.41
N PHE A 254 7.44 18.19 -0.67
CA PHE A 254 7.85 18.07 0.71
C PHE A 254 8.31 16.66 1.04
N GLN A 255 9.32 16.53 1.89
CA GLN A 255 9.76 15.26 2.46
C GLN A 255 10.15 15.45 3.92
N LEU A 256 9.90 14.43 4.76
CA LEU A 256 10.53 14.34 6.07
C LEU A 256 12.02 13.99 5.92
N SER A 257 12.81 14.27 6.95
CA SER A 257 14.27 14.09 6.94
C SER A 257 14.74 12.67 6.59
N ALA A 258 13.96 11.67 7.00
CA ALA A 258 14.23 10.26 6.73
C ALA A 258 13.38 9.71 5.57
N GLU A 259 12.90 10.53 4.65
CA GLU A 259 12.08 10.12 3.51
C GLU A 259 12.62 10.66 2.18
N ARG A 260 12.14 10.10 1.07
CA ARG A 260 12.38 10.61 -0.29
C ARG A 260 11.06 11.07 -0.93
N SER A 261 11.21 11.86 -1.98
CA SER A 261 10.14 12.06 -2.97
C SER A 261 9.97 10.80 -3.84
N TYR A 262 9.14 10.87 -4.88
CA TYR A 262 8.92 9.76 -5.80
C TYR A 262 10.19 9.33 -6.52
N HIS A 263 10.32 8.02 -6.79
CA HIS A 263 11.56 7.42 -7.31
C HIS A 263 12.00 8.02 -8.64
N ILE A 264 11.06 8.39 -9.52
CA ILE A 264 11.33 8.90 -10.86
C ILE A 264 12.31 10.09 -10.87
N PHE A 265 12.23 10.99 -9.88
CA PHE A 265 13.11 12.15 -9.83
C PHE A 265 14.57 11.72 -9.76
N TYR A 266 14.87 10.75 -8.89
CA TYR A 266 16.22 10.25 -8.67
C TYR A 266 16.67 9.33 -9.81
N GLN A 267 15.76 8.53 -10.36
CA GLN A 267 15.99 7.72 -11.56
C GLN A 267 16.47 8.56 -12.76
N LEU A 268 15.80 9.68 -13.05
CA LEU A 268 16.17 10.60 -14.14
C LEU A 268 17.52 11.28 -13.89
N MET A 269 17.84 11.59 -12.62
CA MET A 269 19.08 12.25 -12.22
C MET A 269 20.30 11.33 -12.18
N THR A 270 20.14 10.02 -12.37
CA THR A 270 21.27 9.08 -12.45
C THR A 270 22.20 9.37 -13.63
N GLY A 271 21.70 10.04 -14.68
CA GLY A 271 22.45 10.27 -15.91
C GLY A 271 22.69 9.01 -16.74
N HIS A 272 21.94 7.92 -16.49
CA HIS A 272 22.03 6.70 -17.29
C HIS A 272 21.74 6.96 -18.78
N LYS A 273 20.83 7.89 -19.07
CA LYS A 273 20.56 8.45 -20.41
C LYS A 273 20.92 9.94 -20.43
N PRO A 274 22.17 10.32 -20.74
CA PRO A 274 22.62 11.71 -20.71
C PRO A 274 21.79 12.66 -21.58
N GLU A 275 21.24 12.16 -22.68
CA GLU A 275 20.34 12.91 -23.57
C GLU A 275 19.09 13.42 -22.86
N LEU A 276 18.63 12.72 -21.81
CA LEU A 276 17.51 13.19 -21.00
C LEU A 276 17.92 14.34 -20.09
N LEU A 277 19.12 14.34 -19.52
CA LEU A 277 19.59 15.48 -18.70
C LEU A 277 19.57 16.78 -19.53
N GLU A 278 20.04 16.71 -20.77
CA GLU A 278 20.02 17.84 -21.70
C GLU A 278 18.59 18.21 -22.12
N ALA A 279 17.75 17.23 -22.47
CA ALA A 279 16.37 17.47 -22.90
C ALA A 279 15.49 18.06 -21.79
N LEU A 280 15.79 17.71 -20.53
CA LEU A 280 15.09 18.13 -19.32
C LEU A 280 15.67 19.39 -18.70
N LEU A 281 16.86 19.82 -19.14
CA LEU A 281 17.61 20.94 -18.56
C LEU A 281 17.97 20.73 -17.08
N ILE A 282 18.18 19.47 -16.68
CA ILE A 282 18.50 19.09 -15.30
C ILE A 282 19.97 18.69 -15.10
N THR A 283 20.44 18.81 -13.85
CA THR A 283 21.75 18.31 -13.42
C THR A 283 21.62 16.93 -12.78
N THR A 284 22.75 16.32 -12.43
CA THR A 284 22.78 15.07 -11.64
C THR A 284 22.85 15.32 -10.13
N ASN A 285 22.85 16.57 -9.66
CA ASN A 285 22.93 16.91 -8.25
C ASN A 285 21.53 17.20 -7.68
N PRO A 286 20.94 16.31 -6.84
CA PRO A 286 19.59 16.48 -6.30
C PRO A 286 19.40 17.76 -5.48
N TYR A 287 20.47 18.26 -4.85
CA TYR A 287 20.43 19.50 -4.07
C TYR A 287 20.24 20.77 -4.92
N ASP A 288 20.35 20.67 -6.24
CA ASP A 288 19.97 21.77 -7.14
C ASP A 288 18.43 21.94 -7.21
N TYR A 289 17.66 21.01 -6.63
CA TYR A 289 16.20 20.99 -6.63
C TYR A 289 15.63 20.80 -5.21
N PRO A 290 15.48 21.87 -4.41
CA PRO A 290 15.10 21.81 -3.00
C PRO A 290 13.76 21.11 -2.73
N MET A 291 12.85 21.03 -3.71
CA MET A 291 11.55 20.36 -3.55
C MET A 291 11.67 18.85 -3.41
N ILE A 292 12.77 18.24 -3.85
CA ILE A 292 12.98 16.77 -3.83
C ILE A 292 14.20 16.36 -2.98
N SER A 293 14.83 17.32 -2.29
CA SER A 293 16.09 17.14 -1.57
C SER A 293 16.03 17.59 -0.11
N GLN A 294 14.85 17.54 0.52
CA GLN A 294 14.66 17.92 1.92
C GLN A 294 15.01 16.79 2.88
N GLY A 295 14.86 15.55 2.42
CA GLY A 295 15.15 14.34 3.17
C GLY A 295 16.33 13.56 2.60
N GLU A 296 16.17 12.24 2.55
CA GLU A 296 17.15 11.33 1.98
C GLU A 296 17.23 11.49 0.46
N ILE A 297 18.35 11.11 -0.13
CA ILE A 297 18.57 11.14 -1.58
C ILE A 297 18.83 9.75 -2.14
N THR A 298 19.54 8.89 -1.40
CA THR A 298 19.91 7.54 -1.83
C THR A 298 19.33 6.50 -0.86
N VAL A 299 19.05 5.29 -1.37
CA VAL A 299 18.49 4.19 -0.59
C VAL A 299 19.33 2.95 -0.86
N LYS A 300 19.82 2.30 0.20
CA LYS A 300 20.79 1.19 0.06
C LYS A 300 20.23 -0.02 -0.67
N SER A 301 18.92 -0.24 -0.59
CA SER A 301 18.22 -1.38 -1.19
C SER A 301 17.80 -1.15 -2.64
N ILE A 302 17.92 0.08 -3.17
CA ILE A 302 17.42 0.47 -4.49
C ILE A 302 18.59 0.88 -5.38
N ASN A 303 18.63 0.33 -6.59
CA ASN A 303 19.51 0.79 -7.65
C ASN A 303 18.72 1.64 -8.65
N ASP A 304 18.74 2.97 -8.47
CA ASP A 304 17.97 3.91 -9.29
C ASP A 304 18.28 3.78 -10.81
N VAL A 305 19.45 3.26 -11.21
CA VAL A 305 19.79 3.01 -12.63
C VAL A 305 19.02 1.80 -13.18
N GLU A 306 19.01 0.69 -12.45
CA GLU A 306 18.28 -0.52 -12.86
C GLU A 306 16.77 -0.25 -12.90
N GLU A 307 16.25 0.48 -11.89
CA GLU A 307 14.85 0.88 -11.84
C GLU A 307 14.48 1.84 -12.97
N PHE A 308 15.39 2.74 -13.37
CA PHE A 308 15.14 3.61 -14.51
C PHE A 308 15.06 2.82 -15.83
N ILE A 309 15.93 1.82 -16.03
CA ILE A 309 15.87 0.93 -17.20
C ILE A 309 14.53 0.19 -17.22
N ALA A 310 14.07 -0.33 -16.09
CA ALA A 310 12.79 -1.01 -15.98
C ALA A 310 11.61 -0.06 -16.31
N THR A 311 11.65 1.17 -15.78
CA THR A 311 10.63 2.20 -16.02
C THR A 311 10.58 2.62 -17.49
N ASP A 312 11.74 2.89 -18.11
CA ASP A 312 11.85 3.28 -19.51
C ASP A 312 11.37 2.18 -20.46
N THR A 313 11.72 0.92 -20.15
CA THR A 313 11.26 -0.26 -20.89
C THR A 313 9.76 -0.49 -20.71
N ALA A 314 9.22 -0.29 -19.50
CA ALA A 314 7.80 -0.40 -19.22
C ALA A 314 6.97 0.57 -20.07
N ILE A 315 7.40 1.83 -20.20
CA ILE A 315 6.73 2.82 -21.06
C ILE A 315 6.63 2.32 -22.51
N ASP A 316 7.68 1.68 -23.03
CA ASP A 316 7.68 1.14 -24.39
C ASP A 316 6.74 -0.08 -24.53
N ILE A 317 6.74 -1.00 -23.56
CA ILE A 317 5.84 -2.17 -23.55
C ILE A 317 4.37 -1.76 -23.46
N LEU A 318 4.08 -0.70 -22.70
CA LEU A 318 2.74 -0.14 -22.52
C LEU A 318 2.25 0.68 -23.72
N GLY A 319 3.03 0.75 -24.80
CA GLY A 319 2.59 1.32 -26.08
C GLY A 319 2.53 2.85 -26.11
N PHE A 320 3.23 3.53 -25.20
CA PHE A 320 3.40 4.98 -25.30
C PHE A 320 4.26 5.32 -26.51
N SER A 321 3.86 6.33 -27.26
CA SER A 321 4.68 6.86 -28.35
C SER A 321 5.94 7.53 -27.81
N ALA A 322 6.97 7.67 -28.66
CA ALA A 322 8.19 8.38 -28.28
C ALA A 322 7.93 9.84 -27.87
N GLU A 323 6.91 10.49 -28.46
CA GLU A 323 6.49 11.84 -28.12
C GLU A 323 5.83 11.90 -26.73
N GLU A 324 4.95 10.94 -26.42
CA GLU A 324 4.35 10.80 -25.09
C GLU A 324 5.41 10.52 -24.02
N LYS A 325 6.34 9.61 -24.29
CA LYS A 325 7.44 9.26 -23.39
C LYS A 325 8.31 10.48 -23.07
N ILE A 326 8.73 11.24 -24.08
CA ILE A 326 9.51 12.46 -23.83
C ILE A 326 8.68 13.55 -23.14
N ALA A 327 7.38 13.65 -23.40
CA ALA A 327 6.50 14.61 -22.73
C ALA A 327 6.36 14.30 -21.24
N ILE A 328 6.20 13.02 -20.87
CA ILE A 328 6.20 12.56 -19.46
C ILE A 328 7.48 13.01 -18.75
N TYR A 329 8.64 12.76 -19.35
CA TYR A 329 9.90 13.19 -18.76
C TYR A 329 9.99 14.72 -18.68
N LYS A 330 9.65 15.45 -19.75
CA LYS A 330 9.68 16.93 -19.77
C LYS A 330 8.81 17.55 -18.69
N LEU A 331 7.60 17.02 -18.48
CA LEU A 331 6.73 17.48 -17.40
C LEU A 331 7.33 17.19 -16.01
N THR A 332 7.99 16.05 -15.84
CA THR A 332 8.70 15.70 -14.60
C THR A 332 9.86 16.65 -14.32
N GLY A 333 10.68 16.96 -15.33
CA GLY A 333 11.74 17.96 -15.22
C GLY A 333 11.19 19.36 -14.92
N ALA A 334 10.09 19.74 -15.57
CA ALA A 334 9.42 21.02 -15.31
C ALA A 334 8.96 21.13 -13.86
N VAL A 335 8.41 20.06 -13.27
CA VAL A 335 8.02 20.02 -11.84
C VAL A 335 9.22 20.30 -10.92
N MET A 336 10.41 19.77 -11.24
CA MET A 336 11.62 20.05 -10.46
C MET A 336 12.02 21.54 -10.55
N HIS A 337 11.98 22.13 -11.74
CA HIS A 337 12.33 23.54 -11.96
C HIS A 337 11.38 24.53 -11.28
N HIS A 338 10.09 24.20 -11.15
CA HIS A 338 9.14 25.09 -10.45
C HIS A 338 9.57 25.37 -9.01
N GLY A 339 10.25 24.42 -8.35
CA GLY A 339 10.77 24.60 -6.99
C GLY A 339 11.90 25.60 -6.86
N ASN A 340 12.55 25.90 -7.97
CA ASN A 340 13.67 26.84 -8.02
C ASN A 340 13.23 28.26 -8.41
N MET A 341 11.95 28.46 -8.75
CA MET A 341 11.43 29.80 -9.03
C MET A 341 11.54 30.69 -7.80
N LYS A 342 12.13 31.87 -7.98
CA LYS A 342 12.31 32.85 -6.90
C LYS A 342 11.46 34.08 -7.17
N PHE A 343 10.87 34.59 -6.10
CA PHE A 343 10.05 35.78 -6.12
C PHE A 343 10.48 36.70 -4.98
N LYS A 344 10.39 38.00 -5.22
CA LYS A 344 10.70 39.03 -4.23
C LYS A 344 9.57 40.02 -4.12
N GLN A 345 9.53 40.74 -3.01
CA GLN A 345 8.56 41.80 -2.82
C GLN A 345 8.98 43.01 -3.65
N LYS A 346 8.04 43.57 -4.40
CA LYS A 346 8.26 44.79 -5.17
C LYS A 346 8.50 45.98 -4.23
N GLN A 347 9.39 46.89 -4.58
CA GLN A 347 9.73 48.02 -3.71
C GLN A 347 8.50 48.88 -3.41
N ARG A 348 8.21 49.08 -2.11
CA ARG A 348 7.10 49.90 -1.58
C ARG A 348 5.69 49.37 -1.91
N GLU A 349 5.59 48.11 -2.35
CA GLU A 349 4.35 47.41 -2.69
C GLU A 349 4.32 46.07 -1.93
N GLU A 350 3.15 45.52 -1.61
CA GLU A 350 3.04 44.18 -0.99
C GLU A 350 3.09 43.04 -2.03
N GLN A 351 2.97 43.42 -3.31
CA GLN A 351 2.94 42.53 -4.44
C GLN A 351 4.31 41.87 -4.70
N ALA A 352 4.26 40.63 -5.17
CA ALA A 352 5.41 39.88 -5.63
C ALA A 352 5.80 40.29 -7.06
N GLU A 353 7.10 40.20 -7.33
CA GLU A 353 7.67 40.22 -8.67
C GLU A 353 8.68 39.07 -8.83
N PRO A 354 8.91 38.58 -10.06
CA PRO A 354 9.91 37.54 -10.32
C PRO A 354 11.32 38.00 -9.92
N ASP A 355 12.07 37.13 -9.24
CA ASP A 355 13.48 37.36 -8.90
C ASP A 355 14.39 36.55 -9.84
N GLY A 356 14.35 36.93 -11.12
CA GLY A 356 15.00 36.21 -12.21
C GLY A 356 13.98 35.44 -13.07
N THR A 357 14.41 35.07 -14.29
CA THR A 357 13.55 34.37 -15.26
C THR A 357 14.11 33.02 -15.68
N GLU A 358 15.33 32.66 -15.28
CA GLU A 358 16.03 31.47 -15.79
C GLU A 358 15.20 30.19 -15.64
N GLU A 359 14.71 29.92 -14.42
CA GLU A 359 13.88 28.73 -14.16
C GLU A 359 12.52 28.82 -14.87
N ALA A 360 11.96 30.02 -14.99
CA ALA A 360 10.71 30.24 -15.73
C ALA A 360 10.88 29.95 -17.23
N ASP A 361 12.03 30.30 -17.80
CA ASP A 361 12.38 30.05 -19.20
C ASP A 361 12.58 28.54 -19.45
N LYS A 362 13.23 27.82 -18.51
CA LYS A 362 13.35 26.35 -18.56
C LYS A 362 11.98 25.67 -18.52
N ILE A 363 11.12 26.04 -17.57
CA ILE A 363 9.76 25.50 -17.44
C ILE A 363 8.95 25.79 -18.70
N ALA A 364 8.98 27.04 -19.19
CA ALA A 364 8.26 27.46 -20.36
C ALA A 364 8.68 26.66 -21.61
N TYR A 365 9.99 26.41 -21.77
CA TYR A 365 10.50 25.56 -22.84
C TYR A 365 9.99 24.11 -22.73
N LEU A 366 10.04 23.51 -21.54
CA LEU A 366 9.63 22.12 -21.31
C LEU A 366 8.12 21.92 -21.50
N MET A 367 7.31 22.90 -21.11
CA MET A 367 5.84 22.84 -21.19
C MET A 367 5.25 23.46 -22.46
N GLY A 368 6.07 24.06 -23.33
CA GLY A 368 5.61 24.75 -24.53
C GLY A 368 4.80 26.02 -24.25
N LEU A 369 5.19 26.77 -23.21
CA LEU A 369 4.53 28.00 -22.74
C LEU A 369 5.39 29.24 -23.05
N ASN A 370 4.81 30.42 -22.82
CA ASN A 370 5.57 31.67 -22.79
C ASN A 370 5.93 32.02 -21.33
N SER A 371 7.22 32.25 -21.05
CA SER A 371 7.70 32.49 -19.68
C SER A 371 7.17 33.79 -19.08
N ALA A 372 7.08 34.87 -19.87
CA ALA A 372 6.56 36.15 -19.42
C ALA A 372 5.06 36.07 -19.06
N ASP A 373 4.27 35.36 -19.87
CA ASP A 373 2.86 35.14 -19.59
C ASP A 373 2.64 34.27 -18.35
N MET A 374 3.45 33.23 -18.17
CA MET A 374 3.43 32.38 -16.98
C MET A 374 3.74 33.16 -15.71
N LEU A 375 4.85 33.92 -15.70
CA LEU A 375 5.23 34.77 -14.56
C LEU A 375 4.17 35.83 -14.25
N LYS A 376 3.58 36.43 -15.29
CA LYS A 376 2.48 37.37 -15.15
C LYS A 376 1.24 36.71 -14.55
N ALA A 377 0.87 35.52 -15.00
CA ALA A 377 -0.27 34.78 -14.47
C ALA A 377 -0.07 34.37 -13.01
N LEU A 378 1.17 34.02 -12.61
CA LEU A 378 1.52 33.70 -11.23
C LEU A 378 1.49 34.94 -10.32
N CYS A 379 2.10 36.06 -10.71
CA CYS A 379 2.14 37.26 -9.87
C CYS A 379 0.82 38.06 -9.90
N TYR A 380 0.12 38.04 -11.03
CA TYR A 380 -1.06 38.84 -11.34
C TYR A 380 -2.18 38.01 -11.99
N PRO A 381 -2.72 36.99 -11.29
CA PRO A 381 -3.83 36.18 -11.82
C PRO A 381 -5.06 37.03 -12.13
N ARG A 382 -5.81 36.62 -13.15
CA ARG A 382 -7.11 37.20 -13.49
C ARG A 382 -8.21 36.36 -12.86
N VAL A 383 -8.98 36.96 -11.96
CA VAL A 383 -10.07 36.30 -11.24
C VAL A 383 -11.40 36.80 -11.79
N LYS A 384 -12.34 35.89 -12.02
CA LYS A 384 -13.70 36.26 -12.45
C LYS A 384 -14.51 36.74 -11.25
N VAL A 385 -14.96 37.99 -11.28
CA VAL A 385 -15.81 38.59 -10.25
C VAL A 385 -17.11 39.02 -10.93
N GLY A 386 -18.18 38.26 -10.72
CA GLY A 386 -19.43 38.41 -11.48
C GLY A 386 -19.21 38.10 -12.97
N ASN A 387 -19.40 39.11 -13.82
CA ASN A 387 -19.24 38.99 -15.28
C ASN A 387 -17.90 39.53 -15.80
N GLU A 388 -17.06 40.11 -14.94
CA GLU A 388 -15.79 40.74 -15.33
C GLU A 388 -14.57 39.94 -14.85
N MET A 389 -13.45 40.09 -15.55
CA MET A 389 -12.15 39.50 -15.17
C MET A 389 -11.26 40.59 -14.60
N VAL A 390 -10.98 40.51 -13.30
CA VAL A 390 -10.17 41.49 -12.57
C VAL A 390 -8.78 40.92 -12.30
N THR A 391 -7.74 41.70 -12.59
CA THR A 391 -6.37 41.34 -12.24
C THR A 391 -6.13 41.57 -10.76
N LYS A 392 -5.70 40.52 -10.05
CA LYS A 392 -5.38 40.55 -8.62
C LYS A 392 -3.87 40.38 -8.45
N GLY A 393 -3.20 41.28 -7.71
CA GLY A 393 -1.81 41.07 -7.31
C GLY A 393 -1.70 40.07 -6.15
N GLN A 394 -0.64 39.27 -6.15
CA GLN A 394 -0.33 38.31 -5.09
C GLN A 394 0.91 38.73 -4.28
N THR A 395 0.96 38.38 -3.00
CA THR A 395 2.17 38.53 -2.16
C THR A 395 3.17 37.40 -2.43
N VAL A 396 4.42 37.54 -1.99
CA VAL A 396 5.46 36.51 -2.20
C VAL A 396 5.04 35.13 -1.67
N PRO A 397 4.51 35.00 -0.42
CA PRO A 397 4.01 33.71 0.07
C PRO A 397 2.87 33.13 -0.79
N GLN A 398 1.97 33.98 -1.29
CA GLN A 398 0.86 33.54 -2.15
C GLN A 398 1.36 32.97 -3.47
N VAL A 399 2.34 33.64 -4.11
CA VAL A 399 2.93 33.15 -5.37
C VAL A 399 3.70 31.85 -5.16
N ASN A 400 4.46 31.73 -4.07
CA ASN A 400 5.16 30.48 -3.73
C ASN A 400 4.17 29.32 -3.52
N ASN A 401 3.09 29.55 -2.76
CA ASN A 401 2.04 28.57 -2.55
C ASN A 401 1.33 28.18 -3.85
N ALA A 402 1.04 29.16 -4.72
CA ALA A 402 0.44 28.91 -6.03
C ALA A 402 1.37 28.09 -6.95
N THR A 403 2.67 28.38 -6.92
CA THR A 403 3.69 27.64 -7.67
C THR A 403 3.75 26.18 -7.20
N MET A 404 3.84 25.94 -5.89
CA MET A 404 3.80 24.58 -5.33
C MET A 404 2.49 23.85 -5.63
N ALA A 405 1.35 24.54 -5.59
CA ALA A 405 0.05 23.97 -5.95
C ALA A 405 -0.01 23.57 -7.43
N LEU A 406 0.57 24.39 -8.31
CA LEU A 406 0.69 24.08 -9.74
C LEU A 406 1.56 22.84 -9.96
N CYS A 407 2.71 22.71 -9.29
CA CYS A 407 3.57 21.52 -9.36
C CYS A 407 2.79 20.25 -9.03
N LYS A 408 2.08 20.27 -7.90
CA LYS A 408 1.25 19.16 -7.43
C LYS A 408 0.18 18.80 -8.45
N SER A 409 -0.49 19.81 -9.01
CA SER A 409 -1.55 19.59 -9.99
C SER A 409 -1.02 19.03 -11.32
N VAL A 410 0.14 19.51 -11.79
CA VAL A 410 0.77 18.99 -13.01
C VAL A 410 1.18 17.53 -12.81
N TYR A 411 1.84 17.22 -11.70
CA TYR A 411 2.28 15.87 -11.38
C TYR A 411 1.10 14.91 -11.24
N GLU A 412 0.05 15.29 -10.49
CA GLU A 412 -1.17 14.49 -10.35
C GLU A 412 -1.84 14.25 -11.70
N LYS A 413 -2.06 15.29 -12.51
CA LYS A 413 -2.73 15.14 -13.81
C LYS A 413 -1.91 14.27 -14.76
N MET A 414 -0.58 14.38 -14.73
CA MET A 414 0.32 13.51 -15.48
C MET A 414 0.19 12.05 -15.01
N PHE A 415 0.18 11.80 -13.69
CA PHE A 415 -0.01 10.47 -13.12
C PHE A 415 -1.34 9.85 -13.53
N LEU A 416 -2.45 10.58 -13.37
CA LEU A 416 -3.78 10.13 -13.78
C LEU A 416 -3.86 9.89 -15.29
N TRP A 417 -3.21 10.73 -16.10
CA TRP A 417 -3.16 10.54 -17.54
C TRP A 417 -2.35 9.29 -17.93
N MET A 418 -1.23 8.99 -17.26
CA MET A 418 -0.51 7.74 -17.48
C MET A 418 -1.39 6.53 -17.19
N VAL A 419 -2.19 6.57 -16.11
CA VAL A 419 -3.17 5.51 -15.80
C VAL A 419 -4.21 5.37 -16.90
N ILE A 420 -4.74 6.48 -17.44
CA ILE A 420 -5.68 6.45 -18.57
C ILE A 420 -5.03 5.78 -19.80
N ARG A 421 -3.79 6.16 -20.15
CA ARG A 421 -3.06 5.57 -21.30
C ARG A 421 -2.75 4.09 -21.09
N ILE A 422 -2.39 3.68 -19.88
CA ILE A 422 -2.24 2.26 -19.51
C ILE A 422 -3.57 1.53 -19.74
N ASN A 423 -4.68 2.07 -19.27
CA ASN A 423 -6.00 1.45 -19.44
C ASN A 423 -6.42 1.33 -20.91
N GLU A 424 -6.08 2.31 -21.76
CA GLU A 424 -6.31 2.22 -23.21
C GLU A 424 -5.51 1.07 -23.84
N MET A 425 -4.33 0.76 -23.33
CA MET A 425 -3.52 -0.38 -23.78
C MET A 425 -4.04 -1.73 -23.25
N LEU A 426 -4.50 -1.76 -22.00
CA LEU A 426 -5.07 -2.97 -21.37
C LEU A 426 -6.48 -3.32 -21.85
N ASP A 427 -7.15 -2.38 -22.53
CA ASP A 427 -8.47 -2.61 -23.12
C ASP A 427 -8.38 -3.54 -24.34
N THR A 428 -9.33 -4.46 -24.43
CA THR A 428 -9.48 -5.32 -25.59
C THR A 428 -10.94 -5.34 -26.03
N LYS A 429 -11.16 -5.73 -27.29
CA LYS A 429 -12.51 -5.87 -27.86
C LYS A 429 -13.27 -7.11 -27.37
N GLN A 430 -12.68 -7.89 -26.45
CA GLN A 430 -13.34 -9.09 -25.93
C GLN A 430 -14.50 -8.70 -25.00
N PRO A 431 -15.63 -9.45 -25.02
CA PRO A 431 -16.73 -9.19 -24.11
C PRO A 431 -16.31 -9.47 -22.67
N ARG A 432 -16.64 -8.54 -21.77
CA ARG A 432 -16.39 -8.63 -20.32
C ARG A 432 -17.66 -9.10 -19.63
N GLN A 433 -17.55 -10.07 -18.72
CA GLN A 433 -18.70 -10.58 -17.96
C GLN A 433 -18.55 -10.36 -16.46
N PHE A 434 -17.40 -10.75 -15.89
CA PHE A 434 -17.08 -10.58 -14.47
C PHE A 434 -15.66 -10.06 -14.33
N PHE A 435 -15.30 -9.55 -13.15
CA PHE A 435 -13.94 -9.18 -12.81
C PHE A 435 -13.53 -9.63 -11.42
N ILE A 436 -12.22 -9.79 -11.23
CA ILE A 436 -11.59 -9.88 -9.92
C ILE A 436 -10.81 -8.60 -9.71
N GLY A 437 -11.21 -7.82 -8.70
CA GLY A 437 -10.55 -6.59 -8.30
C GLY A 437 -9.45 -6.86 -7.29
N VAL A 438 -8.27 -6.29 -7.47
CA VAL A 438 -7.19 -6.33 -6.48
C VAL A 438 -6.98 -4.92 -5.97
N LEU A 439 -7.31 -4.70 -4.70
CA LEU A 439 -7.08 -3.43 -4.02
C LEU A 439 -5.75 -3.48 -3.27
N ASP A 440 -4.82 -2.62 -3.67
CA ASP A 440 -3.53 -2.39 -3.02
C ASP A 440 -3.52 -0.95 -2.51
N ILE A 441 -3.51 -0.79 -1.19
CA ILE A 441 -3.52 0.52 -0.53
C ILE A 441 -2.65 0.48 0.71
N ALA A 442 -2.08 1.64 1.07
CA ALA A 442 -1.34 1.79 2.31
C ALA A 442 -2.24 1.48 3.52
N GLY A 443 -1.68 0.77 4.49
CA GLY A 443 -2.36 0.47 5.75
C GLY A 443 -2.49 1.69 6.65
N PHE A 444 -3.04 1.46 7.85
CA PHE A 444 -3.16 2.49 8.89
C PHE A 444 -1.76 2.94 9.36
N GLU A 445 -1.53 4.25 9.38
CA GLU A 445 -0.24 4.87 9.70
C GLU A 445 -0.31 5.62 11.05
N ILE A 446 0.61 5.29 11.97
CA ILE A 446 0.77 5.97 13.26
C ILE A 446 2.25 6.34 13.41
N PHE A 447 2.52 7.65 13.36
CA PHE A 447 3.85 8.24 13.53
C PHE A 447 3.87 9.24 14.70
N ASP A 448 5.07 9.69 15.07
CA ASP A 448 5.25 10.75 16.07
C ASP A 448 4.61 12.07 15.62
N PHE A 449 4.58 12.32 14.31
CA PHE A 449 3.92 13.46 13.68
C PHE A 449 3.01 12.97 12.54
N ASN A 450 1.71 13.24 12.63
CA ASN A 450 0.71 12.83 11.65
C ASN A 450 0.10 14.10 11.01
N SER A 451 0.18 14.22 9.69
CA SER A 451 -0.40 15.34 8.94
C SER A 451 -1.77 14.99 8.35
N LEU A 452 -2.30 15.85 7.48
CA LEU A 452 -3.57 15.62 6.78
C LEU A 452 -3.54 14.31 5.97
N GLU A 453 -2.39 13.95 5.43
CA GLU A 453 -2.17 12.71 4.70
C GLU A 453 -2.45 11.48 5.56
N GLN A 454 -1.96 11.46 6.81
CA GLN A 454 -2.25 10.38 7.76
C GLN A 454 -3.74 10.35 8.13
N LEU A 455 -4.39 11.50 8.29
CA LEU A 455 -5.84 11.55 8.54
C LEU A 455 -6.62 10.92 7.36
N CYS A 456 -6.28 11.26 6.12
CA CYS A 456 -6.94 10.73 4.92
C CYS A 456 -6.76 9.21 4.77
N ILE A 457 -5.53 8.69 4.97
CA ILE A 457 -5.27 7.25 4.83
C ILE A 457 -5.86 6.45 6.00
N ASN A 458 -5.81 6.98 7.22
CA ASN A 458 -6.41 6.34 8.40
C ASN A 458 -7.93 6.32 8.30
N PHE A 459 -8.57 7.41 7.85
CA PHE A 459 -10.01 7.43 7.55
C PHE A 459 -10.40 6.38 6.51
N THR A 460 -9.59 6.22 5.46
CA THR A 460 -9.81 5.19 4.44
C THR A 460 -9.71 3.79 5.05
N ASN A 461 -8.68 3.52 5.88
CA ASN A 461 -8.51 2.24 6.55
C ASN A 461 -9.63 1.95 7.58
N GLU A 462 -10.14 2.97 8.28
CA GLU A 462 -11.28 2.83 9.18
C GLU A 462 -12.53 2.34 8.43
N LYS A 463 -12.80 2.91 7.24
CA LYS A 463 -13.88 2.46 6.36
C LYS A 463 -13.64 1.06 5.78
N LEU A 464 -12.41 0.74 5.38
CA LEU A 464 -12.06 -0.61 4.91
C LEU A 464 -12.23 -1.64 6.03
N GLN A 465 -11.88 -1.30 7.26
CA GLN A 465 -12.12 -2.16 8.42
C GLN A 465 -13.61 -2.33 8.71
N GLN A 466 -14.42 -1.27 8.61
CA GLN A 466 -15.88 -1.38 8.73
C GLN A 466 -16.47 -2.27 7.64
N PHE A 467 -16.01 -2.12 6.39
CA PHE A 467 -16.41 -2.98 5.29
C PHE A 467 -16.07 -4.46 5.57
N PHE A 468 -14.85 -4.72 6.07
CA PHE A 468 -14.43 -6.07 6.45
C PHE A 468 -15.30 -6.64 7.57
N ASN A 469 -15.49 -5.87 8.65
CA ASN A 469 -16.31 -6.29 9.78
C ASN A 469 -17.70 -6.67 9.29
N HIS A 470 -18.37 -5.77 8.55
CA HIS A 470 -19.69 -6.03 8.01
C HIS A 470 -19.74 -7.33 7.18
N HIS A 471 -18.79 -7.52 6.25
CA HIS A 471 -18.75 -8.71 5.42
C HIS A 471 -18.52 -10.00 6.22
N MET A 472 -17.55 -10.01 7.14
CA MET A 472 -17.26 -11.16 8.00
C MET A 472 -18.47 -11.56 8.84
N PHE A 473 -19.14 -10.58 9.46
CA PHE A 473 -20.28 -10.87 10.33
C PHE A 473 -21.54 -11.25 9.56
N VAL A 474 -21.77 -10.70 8.37
CA VAL A 474 -22.87 -11.15 7.52
C VAL A 474 -22.67 -12.62 7.13
N LEU A 475 -21.47 -12.99 6.67
CA LEU A 475 -21.15 -14.37 6.30
C LEU A 475 -21.29 -15.36 7.47
N GLU A 476 -20.79 -15.01 8.66
CA GLU A 476 -20.94 -15.86 9.85
C GLU A 476 -22.42 -16.07 10.22
N GLN A 477 -23.23 -15.01 10.15
CA GLN A 477 -24.66 -15.11 10.48
C GLN A 477 -25.45 -15.92 9.45
N GLU A 478 -25.06 -15.84 8.17
CA GLU A 478 -25.61 -16.71 7.14
C GLU A 478 -25.27 -18.19 7.37
N GLU A 479 -24.06 -18.49 7.83
CA GLU A 479 -23.65 -19.85 8.16
C GLU A 479 -24.38 -20.40 9.38
N TYR A 480 -24.54 -19.63 10.46
CA TYR A 480 -25.35 -20.05 11.62
C TYR A 480 -26.79 -20.36 11.23
N LYS A 481 -27.38 -19.52 10.38
CA LYS A 481 -28.74 -19.74 9.87
C LYS A 481 -28.83 -21.01 9.03
N LYS A 482 -27.82 -21.30 8.22
CA LYS A 482 -27.74 -22.49 7.36
C LYS A 482 -27.59 -23.77 8.17
N GLU A 483 -26.79 -23.73 9.24
CA GLU A 483 -26.60 -24.82 10.20
C GLU A 483 -27.78 -24.97 11.19
N GLY A 484 -28.75 -24.04 11.17
CA GLY A 484 -29.92 -24.07 12.04
C GLY A 484 -29.60 -23.75 13.51
N ILE A 485 -28.52 -23.00 13.74
CA ILE A 485 -28.09 -22.55 15.07
C ILE A 485 -28.92 -21.32 15.45
N GLU A 486 -29.58 -21.36 16.61
CA GLU A 486 -30.26 -20.20 17.18
C GLU A 486 -29.21 -19.18 17.63
N TRP A 487 -29.15 -18.04 16.93
CA TRP A 487 -28.16 -16.99 17.14
C TRP A 487 -28.87 -15.64 17.27
N ASP A 488 -28.58 -14.92 18.35
CA ASP A 488 -29.04 -13.55 18.52
C ASP A 488 -28.23 -12.62 17.61
N PHE A 489 -28.92 -11.84 16.78
CA PHE A 489 -28.28 -10.93 15.84
C PHE A 489 -27.44 -9.89 16.59
N ILE A 490 -26.14 -9.83 16.32
CA ILE A 490 -25.24 -8.81 16.87
C ILE A 490 -24.77 -7.94 15.70
N ASP A 491 -25.12 -6.66 15.73
CA ASP A 491 -24.69 -5.69 14.73
C ASP A 491 -23.32 -5.09 15.10
N PHE A 492 -22.26 -5.75 14.66
CA PHE A 492 -20.89 -5.26 14.74
C PHE A 492 -20.54 -4.24 13.62
N GLY A 493 -21.48 -3.97 12.69
CA GLY A 493 -21.26 -3.03 11.59
C GLY A 493 -21.16 -1.57 12.03
N MET A 494 -21.57 -1.26 13.27
CA MET A 494 -21.60 0.11 13.79
C MET A 494 -20.47 0.49 14.76
N ASP A 495 -19.58 -0.44 15.14
CA ASP A 495 -18.53 -0.14 16.14
C ASP A 495 -17.59 1.00 15.69
N LEU A 496 -17.32 1.08 14.38
CA LEU A 496 -16.45 2.08 13.77
C LEU A 496 -17.23 3.30 13.24
N ALA A 497 -18.57 3.24 13.26
CA ALA A 497 -19.41 4.28 12.68
C ALA A 497 -19.20 5.64 13.37
N ALA A 498 -19.06 5.66 14.69
CA ALA A 498 -18.82 6.90 15.43
C ALA A 498 -17.54 7.62 14.99
N CYS A 499 -16.46 6.89 14.73
CA CYS A 499 -15.18 7.43 14.24
C CYS A 499 -15.33 7.99 12.81
N ILE A 500 -15.96 7.21 11.93
CA ILE A 500 -16.20 7.58 10.53
C ILE A 500 -17.08 8.83 10.45
N GLU A 501 -18.17 8.86 11.24
CA GLU A 501 -19.11 9.98 11.26
C GLU A 501 -18.48 11.26 11.79
N LEU A 502 -17.62 11.18 12.82
CA LEU A 502 -16.87 12.32 13.32
C LEU A 502 -16.02 12.98 12.22
N ILE A 503 -15.51 12.20 11.28
CA ILE A 503 -14.63 12.69 10.21
C ILE A 503 -15.44 13.26 9.04
N GLU A 504 -16.46 12.55 8.55
CA GLU A 504 -17.11 12.85 7.26
C GLU A 504 -18.45 13.59 7.34
N LYS A 505 -19.15 13.54 8.48
CA LYS A 505 -20.50 14.15 8.57
C LYS A 505 -20.40 15.68 8.57
N PRO A 506 -21.51 16.39 8.29
CA PRO A 506 -21.59 17.82 8.52
C PRO A 506 -21.16 18.17 9.96
N MET A 507 -20.41 19.26 10.12
CA MET A 507 -19.75 19.63 11.40
C MET A 507 -18.69 18.63 11.89
N GLY A 508 -18.31 17.66 11.06
CA GLY A 508 -17.16 16.78 11.27
C GLY A 508 -15.83 17.43 10.86
N ILE A 509 -14.74 16.70 11.02
CA ILE A 509 -13.38 17.23 10.82
C ILE A 509 -13.18 17.80 9.41
N PHE A 510 -13.56 17.08 8.35
CA PHE A 510 -13.38 17.57 6.99
C PHE A 510 -14.29 18.76 6.67
N SER A 511 -15.54 18.75 7.17
CA SER A 511 -16.48 19.88 7.01
C SER A 511 -15.92 21.17 7.61
N ILE A 512 -15.42 21.09 8.85
CA ILE A 512 -14.84 22.25 9.55
C ILE A 512 -13.57 22.73 8.84
N LEU A 513 -12.69 21.80 8.41
CA LEU A 513 -11.47 22.15 7.69
C LEU A 513 -11.76 22.88 6.38
N GLU A 514 -12.75 22.41 5.62
CA GLU A 514 -13.17 23.05 4.36
C GLU A 514 -13.78 24.43 4.61
N GLU A 515 -14.63 24.59 5.61
CA GLU A 515 -15.24 25.88 5.96
C GLU A 515 -14.19 26.90 6.42
N GLU A 516 -13.31 26.51 7.35
CA GLU A 516 -12.24 27.37 7.87
C GLU A 516 -11.25 27.81 6.78
N SER A 517 -11.00 26.96 5.77
CA SER A 517 -10.14 27.30 4.63
C SER A 517 -10.66 28.48 3.78
N GLN A 518 -11.94 28.84 3.93
CA GLN A 518 -12.56 29.98 3.25
C GLN A 518 -12.38 31.30 4.01
N PHE A 519 -11.99 31.26 5.29
CA PHE A 519 -11.81 32.45 6.12
C PHE A 519 -10.37 33.01 6.00
N LEU A 520 -10.25 34.24 5.51
CA LEU A 520 -8.95 34.91 5.31
C LEU A 520 -8.12 35.14 6.59
N GLN A 521 -8.74 35.05 7.77
CA GLN A 521 -8.10 35.25 9.07
C GLN A 521 -7.90 33.93 9.85
N ALA A 522 -8.33 32.80 9.31
CA ALA A 522 -8.08 31.50 9.95
C ALA A 522 -6.56 31.28 10.06
N CYS A 523 -6.11 30.91 11.25
CA CYS A 523 -4.71 30.63 11.53
C CYS A 523 -4.59 29.23 12.11
N VAL A 524 -3.60 28.47 11.64
CA VAL A 524 -3.20 27.21 12.27
C VAL A 524 -2.26 27.57 13.42
N THR A 525 -2.78 27.66 14.64
CA THR A 525 -1.94 27.63 15.84
C THR A 525 -1.41 26.22 16.04
N MET A 526 -0.13 26.01 15.77
CA MET A 526 0.59 24.78 16.15
C MET A 526 0.84 24.73 17.65
#